data_AF-A0A2V7FKW8-F1
#
_entry.id   AF-A0A2V7FKW8-F1
#
_cell.length_a   1.000
_cell.length_b   1.000
_cell.length_c   1.000
_cell.angle_alpha   90.00
_cell.angle_beta   90.00
_cell.angle_gamma   90.00
#
_symmetry.space_group_name_H-M   'P 1'
#
loop_
_entity.id
_entity.type
_entity.pdbx_description
1 polymer ?
#
loop_
_entity_poly.entity_id
_entity_poly.type
_entity_poly.pdbx_seq_one_letter_code
_entity_poly.pdbx_strand_id
1 'polypeptide(L)'
;MAFAALFGSFSTRRAGTVFSMISLGVAELMAASSLIFDKFFGGEEGITTNRSKAPLLLGLEFTRDRQVYYLIAFWLFVATLAMYAFSRTPVGRMANAVRDNPERAEFVGYSQHRVRFVSFCAAGFFAGIAGGLFAVNYEILTAENMGLNASGAVLLMAYIGGIGAFVGPILGAVVFTFLQSMLSDYTGMWLLYLGILFLATVLFVPMGLAGLLMLHAPVWRARRVGRLLGPYVLTGALGFVAAVGIIGLLEMVHFVAAGRTGTRRLFWLVVAPRTLMPWLGFAALVVAGAVGVRWTGPRAVAAFAEASRPGRP
;
A
#
# COMPACT_ATOMS: atom_id res chain seq x y z
N MET A 1 -1.88 -16.33 16.30
CA MET A 1 -2.34 -17.61 15.70
C MET A 1 -3.65 -18.11 16.32
N ALA A 2 -3.79 -18.22 17.64
CA ALA A 2 -5.04 -18.68 18.29
C ALA A 2 -6.27 -17.87 17.88
N PHE A 3 -6.18 -16.53 17.89
CA PHE A 3 -7.22 -15.64 17.40
C PHE A 3 -7.60 -15.91 15.93
N ALA A 4 -6.60 -16.09 15.07
CA ALA A 4 -6.83 -16.41 13.66
C ALA A 4 -7.52 -17.76 13.48
N ALA A 5 -7.20 -18.76 14.30
CA ALA A 5 -7.89 -20.05 14.28
C ALA A 5 -9.35 -19.93 14.76
N LEU A 6 -9.60 -19.16 15.82
CA LEU A 6 -10.95 -18.91 16.34
C LEU A 6 -11.84 -18.24 15.27
N PHE A 7 -11.42 -17.08 14.77
CA PHE A 7 -12.19 -16.30 13.79
C PHE A 7 -12.20 -16.96 12.41
N GLY A 8 -11.11 -17.62 12.02
CA GLY A 8 -10.99 -18.33 10.77
C GLY A 8 -11.95 -19.51 10.65
N SER A 9 -12.28 -20.19 11.76
CA SER A 9 -13.11 -21.40 11.77
C SER A 9 -14.52 -21.18 11.19
N PHE A 10 -15.10 -20.01 11.41
CA PHE A 10 -16.41 -19.64 10.87
C PHE A 10 -16.30 -18.69 9.68
N SER A 11 -15.35 -17.75 9.69
CA SER A 11 -15.18 -16.77 8.61
C SER A 11 -14.92 -17.45 7.26
N THR A 12 -14.05 -18.46 7.23
CA THR A 12 -13.62 -19.11 5.98
C THR A 12 -14.64 -20.09 5.37
N ARG A 13 -15.84 -20.22 5.96
CA ARG A 13 -16.92 -21.06 5.41
C ARG A 13 -17.57 -20.46 4.16
N ARG A 14 -17.55 -19.14 4.03
CA ARG A 14 -18.06 -18.43 2.86
C ARG A 14 -16.88 -17.79 2.10
N ALA A 15 -17.10 -17.48 0.83
CA ALA A 15 -16.11 -16.84 -0.03
C ALA A 15 -16.54 -15.41 -0.39
N GLY A 16 -15.61 -14.63 -0.94
CA GLY A 16 -15.90 -13.34 -1.56
C GLY A 16 -16.44 -12.32 -0.57
N THR A 17 -17.48 -11.59 -0.97
CA THR A 17 -18.02 -10.45 -0.21
C THR A 17 -18.48 -10.84 1.20
N VAL A 18 -19.06 -12.03 1.38
CA VAL A 18 -19.51 -12.49 2.70
C VAL A 18 -18.32 -12.69 3.64
N PHE A 19 -17.23 -13.28 3.16
CA PHE A 19 -15.99 -13.40 3.93
C PHE A 19 -15.44 -12.03 4.32
N SER A 20 -15.41 -11.10 3.36
CA SER A 20 -14.95 -9.72 3.60
C SER A 20 -15.80 -9.01 4.66
N MET A 21 -17.12 -9.12 4.59
CA MET A 21 -18.03 -8.52 5.59
C MET A 21 -17.83 -9.12 6.98
N ILE A 22 -17.63 -10.44 7.08
CA ILE A 22 -17.32 -11.08 8.37
C ILE A 22 -15.99 -10.57 8.91
N SER A 23 -14.94 -10.49 8.08
CA SER A 23 -13.64 -9.96 8.52
C SER A 23 -13.69 -8.49 8.94
N LEU A 24 -14.50 -7.68 8.25
CA LEU A 24 -14.74 -6.29 8.60
C LEU A 24 -15.42 -6.17 9.96
N GLY A 25 -16.47 -6.97 10.19
CA GLY A 25 -17.16 -7.02 11.47
C GLY A 25 -16.25 -7.50 12.61
N VAL A 26 -15.34 -8.44 12.36
CA VAL A 26 -14.33 -8.86 13.35
C VAL A 26 -13.34 -7.74 13.64
N ALA A 27 -12.88 -7.00 12.63
CA ALA A 27 -11.98 -5.86 12.82
C ALA A 27 -12.63 -4.77 13.68
N GLU A 28 -13.87 -4.38 13.36
CA GLU A 28 -14.64 -3.40 14.14
C GLU A 28 -14.96 -3.89 15.56
N LEU A 29 -15.26 -5.19 15.72
CA LEU A 29 -15.43 -5.78 17.04
C LEU A 29 -14.17 -5.65 17.88
N MET A 30 -12.98 -5.86 17.30
CA MET A 30 -11.71 -5.69 18.00
C MET A 30 -11.42 -4.22 18.33
N ALA A 31 -11.70 -3.29 17.41
CA ALA A 31 -11.56 -1.86 17.65
C ALA A 31 -12.48 -1.38 18.80
N ALA A 32 -13.77 -1.76 18.76
CA ALA A 32 -14.72 -1.44 19.83
C ALA A 32 -14.34 -2.11 21.17
N SER A 33 -13.87 -3.36 21.13
CA SER A 33 -13.38 -4.08 22.32
C SER A 33 -12.19 -3.37 22.97
N SER A 34 -11.32 -2.74 22.17
CA SER A 34 -10.19 -1.96 22.68
C SER A 34 -10.63 -0.76 23.54
N LEU A 35 -11.76 -0.15 23.20
CA LEU A 35 -12.31 0.99 23.95
C LEU A 35 -13.09 0.54 25.20
N ILE A 36 -13.80 -0.58 25.11
CA ILE A 36 -14.66 -1.08 26.20
C ILE A 36 -13.86 -1.77 27.31
N PHE A 37 -12.86 -2.59 26.96
CA PHE A 37 -12.07 -3.36 27.93
C PHE A 37 -10.81 -2.60 28.36
N ASP A 38 -11.02 -1.51 29.09
CA ASP A 38 -10.00 -0.60 29.62
C ASP A 38 -8.83 -1.32 30.33
N LYS A 39 -9.11 -2.31 31.19
CA LYS A 39 -8.08 -3.03 31.95
C LYS A 39 -7.10 -3.80 31.08
N PHE A 40 -7.53 -4.24 29.90
CA PHE A 40 -6.69 -5.03 29.00
C PHE A 40 -6.07 -4.17 27.90
N PHE A 41 -6.80 -3.16 27.39
CA PHE A 41 -6.39 -2.36 26.22
C PHE A 41 -6.03 -0.90 26.54
N GLY A 42 -6.22 -0.44 27.78
CA GLY A 42 -5.98 0.95 28.17
C GLY A 42 -7.06 1.94 27.71
N GLY A 43 -8.14 1.47 27.07
CA GLY A 43 -9.26 2.32 26.64
C GLY A 43 -8.83 3.37 25.61
N GLU A 44 -9.22 4.63 25.83
CA GLU A 44 -8.85 5.75 24.95
C GLU A 44 -7.37 6.14 25.05
N GLU A 45 -6.75 5.97 26.23
CA GLU A 45 -5.32 6.28 26.43
C GLU A 45 -4.41 5.25 25.75
N GLY A 46 -4.91 4.03 25.57
CA GLY A 46 -4.16 2.93 24.99
C GLY A 46 -3.10 2.36 25.95
N ILE A 47 -2.25 1.48 25.43
CA ILE A 47 -1.16 0.87 26.19
C ILE A 47 0.15 1.48 25.74
N THR A 48 0.87 2.09 26.69
CA THR A 48 2.27 2.49 26.48
C THR A 48 3.19 1.33 26.82
N THR A 49 4.07 1.00 25.88
CA THR A 49 5.10 -0.02 26.03
C THR A 49 6.43 0.69 26.28
N ASN A 50 7.14 0.30 27.33
CA ASN A 50 8.48 0.84 27.58
C ASN A 50 9.53 -0.20 27.21
N ARG A 51 10.22 0.00 26.08
CA ARG A 51 11.28 -0.90 25.59
C ARG A 51 12.48 -1.00 26.54
N SER A 52 12.73 0.00 27.40
CA SER A 52 13.81 -0.04 28.40
C SER A 52 13.52 -0.97 29.58
N LYS A 53 12.24 -1.32 29.80
CA LYS A 53 11.80 -2.29 30.81
C LYS A 53 11.54 -3.67 30.23
N ALA A 54 11.80 -3.88 28.93
CA ALA A 54 11.63 -5.18 28.31
C ALA A 54 12.61 -6.19 28.92
N PRO A 55 12.18 -7.42 29.23
CA PRO A 55 13.08 -8.45 29.72
C PRO A 55 14.20 -8.66 28.69
N LEU A 56 15.44 -8.81 29.16
CA LEU A 56 16.62 -9.06 28.35
C LEU A 56 16.44 -10.36 27.55
N LEU A 57 15.83 -10.27 26.38
CA LEU A 57 15.83 -11.35 25.40
C LEU A 57 17.27 -11.46 24.88
N LEU A 58 17.98 -12.50 25.32
CA LEU A 58 19.36 -12.82 24.91
C LEU A 58 20.43 -11.81 25.41
N GLY A 59 20.18 -11.05 26.46
CA GLY A 59 21.18 -10.10 27.01
C GLY A 59 21.34 -8.81 26.20
N LEU A 60 20.45 -8.55 25.22
CA LEU A 60 20.45 -7.33 24.42
C LEU A 60 19.52 -6.30 25.04
N GLU A 61 20.07 -5.17 25.47
CA GLU A 61 19.30 -3.99 25.82
C GLU A 61 18.75 -3.37 24.52
N PHE A 62 17.43 -3.27 24.36
CA PHE A 62 16.79 -2.66 23.18
C PHE A 62 16.61 -1.15 23.33
N THR A 63 17.54 -0.49 24.01
CA THR A 63 17.43 0.94 24.37
C THR A 63 17.77 1.86 23.21
N ARG A 64 18.53 1.39 22.20
CA ARG A 64 18.95 2.19 21.04
C ARG A 64 18.06 1.93 19.82
N ASP A 65 17.65 2.99 19.12
CA ASP A 65 16.85 2.89 17.89
C ASP A 65 17.48 1.99 16.82
N ARG A 66 18.82 1.99 16.75
CA ARG A 66 19.57 1.13 15.81
C ARG A 66 19.36 -0.36 16.09
N GLN A 67 19.24 -0.77 17.35
CA GLN A 67 19.01 -2.17 17.70
C GLN A 67 17.59 -2.60 17.34
N VAL A 68 16.60 -1.73 17.59
CA VAL A 68 15.21 -1.95 17.17
C VAL A 68 15.12 -2.06 15.65
N TYR A 69 15.84 -1.21 14.92
CA TYR A 69 15.92 -1.30 13.46
C TYR A 69 16.45 -2.67 13.01
N TYR A 70 17.56 -3.15 13.56
CA TYR A 70 18.11 -4.46 13.20
C TYR A 70 17.19 -5.63 13.60
N LEU A 71 16.48 -5.52 14.73
CA LEU A 71 15.47 -6.51 15.13
C LEU A 71 14.32 -6.58 14.11
N ILE A 72 13.78 -5.43 13.72
CA ILE A 72 12.70 -5.34 12.72
C ILE A 72 13.20 -5.84 11.38
N ALA A 73 14.40 -5.44 10.94
CA ALA A 73 14.99 -5.87 9.68
C ALA A 73 15.23 -7.39 9.64
N PHE A 74 15.72 -7.97 10.74
CA PHE A 74 15.89 -9.41 10.88
C PHE A 74 14.55 -10.14 10.75
N TRP A 75 13.53 -9.73 11.51
CA TRP A 75 12.22 -10.36 11.45
C TRP A 75 11.51 -10.14 10.12
N LEU A 76 11.68 -8.97 9.50
CA LEU A 76 11.19 -8.71 8.15
C LEU A 76 11.80 -9.70 7.15
N PHE A 77 13.10 -9.93 7.20
CA PHE A 77 13.79 -10.88 6.33
C PHE A 77 13.30 -12.31 6.58
N VAL A 78 13.25 -12.74 7.84
CA VAL A 78 12.78 -14.08 8.23
C VAL A 78 11.32 -14.29 7.83
N ALA A 79 10.44 -13.35 8.12
CA ALA A 79 9.02 -13.42 7.77
C ALA A 79 8.83 -13.45 6.26
N THR A 80 9.56 -12.63 5.51
CA THR A 80 9.51 -12.62 4.03
C THR A 80 9.96 -13.96 3.47
N LEU A 81 11.07 -14.52 3.97
CA LEU A 81 11.56 -15.83 3.54
C LEU A 81 10.56 -16.95 3.89
N ALA A 82 9.98 -16.92 5.09
CA ALA A 82 9.00 -17.89 5.54
C ALA A 82 7.69 -17.81 4.73
N MET A 83 7.19 -16.61 4.43
CA MET A 83 6.04 -16.40 3.54
C MET A 83 6.33 -16.88 2.12
N TYR A 84 7.55 -16.65 1.63
CA TYR A 84 7.98 -17.14 0.33
C TYR A 84 8.03 -18.67 0.29
N ALA A 85 8.61 -19.31 1.31
CA ALA A 85 8.62 -20.75 1.44
C ALA A 85 7.20 -21.33 1.53
N PHE A 86 6.32 -20.71 2.33
CA PHE A 86 4.91 -21.07 2.44
C PHE A 86 4.20 -21.02 1.08
N SER A 87 4.45 -20.00 0.26
CA SER A 87 3.87 -19.87 -1.08
C SER A 87 4.22 -21.03 -2.03
N ARG A 88 5.38 -21.68 -1.82
CA ARG A 88 5.85 -22.81 -2.64
C ARG A 88 5.33 -24.17 -2.17
N THR A 89 4.79 -24.24 -0.95
CA THR A 89 4.18 -25.47 -0.41
C THR A 89 2.93 -25.87 -1.20
N PRO A 90 2.47 -27.14 -1.09
CA PRO A 90 1.22 -27.59 -1.70
C PRO A 90 0.02 -26.74 -1.26
N VAL A 91 -0.01 -26.28 -0.01
CA VAL A 91 -1.08 -25.42 0.52
C VAL A 91 -1.08 -24.06 -0.20
N GLY A 92 0.08 -23.45 -0.40
CA GLY A 92 0.20 -22.19 -1.14
C GLY A 92 -0.24 -22.31 -2.60
N ARG A 93 0.16 -23.39 -3.28
CA ARG A 93 -0.30 -23.67 -4.65
C ARG A 93 -1.80 -23.94 -4.72
N MET A 94 -2.35 -24.66 -3.74
CA MET A 94 -3.78 -24.92 -3.66
C MET A 94 -4.58 -23.67 -3.33
N ALA A 95 -4.03 -22.72 -2.56
CA ALA A 95 -4.66 -21.44 -2.28
C ALA A 95 -4.88 -20.64 -3.58
N ASN A 96 -3.92 -20.67 -4.52
CA ASN A 96 -4.09 -20.08 -5.85
C ASN A 96 -5.19 -20.81 -6.66
N ALA A 97 -5.20 -22.14 -6.62
CA ALA A 97 -6.25 -22.91 -7.30
C ALA A 97 -7.67 -22.62 -6.75
N VAL A 98 -7.81 -22.51 -5.42
CA VAL A 98 -9.07 -22.14 -4.75
C VAL A 98 -9.48 -20.70 -5.04
N ARG A 99 -8.52 -19.79 -5.28
CA ARG A 99 -8.77 -18.42 -5.72
C ARG A 99 -9.33 -18.38 -7.15
N ASP A 100 -8.73 -19.15 -8.06
CA ASP A 100 -9.09 -19.10 -9.48
C ASP A 100 -10.41 -19.83 -9.77
N ASN A 101 -10.59 -21.04 -9.21
CA ASN A 101 -11.83 -21.79 -9.33
C ASN A 101 -12.03 -22.73 -8.12
N PRO A 102 -12.84 -22.33 -7.12
CA PRO A 102 -13.05 -23.12 -5.91
C PRO A 102 -13.80 -24.43 -6.19
N GLU A 103 -14.64 -24.49 -7.21
CA GLU A 103 -15.39 -25.70 -7.57
C GLU A 103 -14.47 -26.76 -8.18
N ARG A 104 -13.56 -26.34 -9.07
CA ARG A 104 -12.51 -27.22 -9.63
C ARG A 104 -11.57 -27.75 -8.56
N ALA A 105 -11.26 -26.94 -7.55
CA ALA A 105 -10.45 -27.38 -6.42
C ALA A 105 -11.09 -28.54 -5.64
N GLU A 106 -12.42 -28.54 -5.50
CA GLU A 106 -13.15 -29.60 -4.81
C GLU A 106 -13.21 -30.89 -5.61
N PHE A 107 -13.31 -30.82 -6.95
CA PHE A 107 -13.23 -32.02 -7.81
C PHE A 107 -11.89 -32.76 -7.71
N VAL A 108 -10.81 -32.07 -7.33
CA VAL A 108 -9.49 -32.68 -7.09
C VAL A 108 -9.40 -33.30 -5.68
N GLY A 109 -10.44 -33.18 -4.85
CA GLY A 109 -10.52 -33.76 -3.50
C GLY A 109 -10.05 -32.83 -2.38
N TYR A 110 -9.74 -31.56 -2.67
CA TYR A 110 -9.36 -30.58 -1.65
C TYR A 110 -10.56 -29.75 -1.20
N SER A 111 -10.77 -29.64 0.12
CA SER A 111 -11.83 -28.76 0.63
C SER A 111 -11.42 -27.29 0.58
N GLN A 112 -12.22 -26.47 -0.09
CA GLN A 112 -11.98 -25.02 -0.20
C GLN A 112 -11.89 -24.35 1.19
N HIS A 113 -12.67 -24.85 2.15
CA HIS A 113 -12.70 -24.33 3.51
C HIS A 113 -11.37 -24.54 4.25
N ARG A 114 -10.77 -25.74 4.19
CA ARG A 114 -9.50 -26.02 4.88
C ARG A 114 -8.35 -25.20 4.29
N VAL A 115 -8.31 -25.05 2.97
CA VAL A 115 -7.26 -24.26 2.30
C VAL A 115 -7.36 -22.79 2.72
N ARG A 116 -8.58 -22.22 2.77
CA ARG A 116 -8.81 -20.86 3.26
C ARG A 116 -8.47 -20.71 4.74
N PHE A 117 -8.86 -21.69 5.57
CA PHE A 117 -8.57 -21.70 7.00
C PHE A 117 -7.08 -21.67 7.31
N VAL A 118 -6.29 -22.55 6.68
CA VAL A 118 -4.83 -22.56 6.88
C VAL A 118 -4.20 -21.26 6.38
N SER A 119 -4.65 -20.75 5.24
CA SER A 119 -4.18 -19.47 4.69
C SER A 119 -4.49 -18.29 5.63
N PHE A 120 -5.68 -18.28 6.25
CA PHE A 120 -6.10 -17.28 7.22
C PHE A 120 -5.27 -17.35 8.51
N CYS A 121 -5.03 -18.56 9.02
CA CYS A 121 -4.16 -18.78 10.17
C CYS A 121 -2.72 -18.32 9.93
N ALA A 122 -2.17 -18.60 8.73
CA ALA A 122 -0.86 -18.13 8.32
C ALA A 122 -0.81 -16.59 8.22
N ALA A 123 -1.81 -15.97 7.58
CA ALA A 123 -1.91 -14.51 7.51
C ALA A 123 -1.97 -13.86 8.90
N GLY A 124 -2.80 -14.40 9.81
CA GLY A 124 -2.89 -13.91 11.18
C GLY A 124 -1.64 -14.18 12.04
N PHE A 125 -0.81 -15.17 11.69
CA PHE A 125 0.49 -15.38 12.33
C PHE A 125 1.48 -14.27 11.92
N PHE A 126 1.62 -14.00 10.62
CA PHE A 126 2.52 -12.94 10.13
C PHE A 126 2.04 -11.54 10.51
N ALA A 127 0.72 -11.30 10.49
CA ALA A 127 0.14 -10.05 11.00
C ALA A 127 0.39 -9.87 12.50
N GLY A 128 0.38 -10.95 13.29
CA GLY A 128 0.74 -10.91 14.70
C GLY A 128 2.21 -10.55 14.94
N ILE A 129 3.14 -11.09 14.14
CA ILE A 129 4.55 -10.69 14.17
C ILE A 129 4.68 -9.20 13.82
N ALA A 130 4.01 -8.75 12.76
CA ALA A 130 4.02 -7.35 12.35
C ALA A 130 3.48 -6.42 13.45
N GLY A 131 2.37 -6.79 14.10
CA GLY A 131 1.80 -6.04 15.22
C GLY A 131 2.72 -5.98 16.44
N GLY A 132 3.41 -7.08 16.76
CA GLY A 132 4.41 -7.09 17.83
C GLY A 132 5.60 -6.18 17.53
N LEU A 133 6.11 -6.20 16.29
CA LEU A 133 7.18 -5.29 15.87
C LEU A 133 6.71 -3.83 15.84
N PHE A 134 5.46 -3.59 15.45
CA PHE A 134 4.84 -2.26 15.47
C PHE A 134 4.78 -1.70 16.89
N ALA A 135 4.37 -2.51 17.87
CA ALA A 135 4.35 -2.13 19.28
C ALA A 135 5.74 -1.73 19.81
N VAL A 136 6.78 -2.46 19.40
CA VAL A 136 8.19 -2.17 19.77
C VAL A 136 8.71 -0.90 19.08
N ASN A 137 8.21 -0.58 17.88
CA ASN A 137 8.66 0.58 17.12
C ASN A 137 8.03 1.89 17.61
N TYR A 138 6.72 1.89 17.87
CA TYR A 138 5.96 3.10 18.22
C TYR A 138 5.77 3.32 19.71
N GLU A 139 6.00 2.31 20.56
CA GLU A 139 5.91 2.38 22.03
C GLU A 139 4.53 2.79 22.60
N ILE A 140 3.55 3.07 21.77
CA ILE A 140 2.17 3.34 22.15
C ILE A 140 1.23 2.68 21.15
N LEU A 141 0.19 2.03 21.67
CA LEU A 141 -0.87 1.42 20.89
C LEU A 141 -2.20 1.96 21.39
N THR A 142 -2.96 2.59 20.50
CA THR A 142 -4.31 3.10 20.79
C THR A 142 -5.35 2.35 19.95
N ALA A 143 -6.64 2.57 20.26
CA ALA A 143 -7.75 1.99 19.51
C ALA A 143 -7.73 2.37 18.01
N GLU A 144 -7.13 3.52 17.66
CA GLU A 144 -7.00 3.96 16.26
C GLU A 144 -6.12 3.00 15.44
N ASN A 145 -5.10 2.41 16.05
CA ASN A 145 -4.23 1.41 15.40
C ASN A 145 -4.95 0.09 15.10
N MET A 146 -6.07 -0.18 15.77
CA MET A 146 -6.90 -1.38 15.58
C MET A 146 -8.11 -1.14 14.67
N GLY A 147 -8.35 0.11 14.27
CA GLY A 147 -9.50 0.51 13.48
C GLY A 147 -9.41 0.20 11.98
N LEU A 148 -10.49 0.51 11.28
CA LEU A 148 -10.58 0.33 9.82
C LEU A 148 -9.59 1.19 9.04
N ASN A 149 -9.23 2.37 9.55
CA ASN A 149 -8.28 3.25 8.87
C ASN A 149 -6.89 2.58 8.76
N ALA A 150 -6.41 1.99 9.86
CA ALA A 150 -5.14 1.26 9.88
C ALA A 150 -5.19 0.02 8.96
N SER A 151 -6.28 -0.75 9.04
CA SER A 151 -6.49 -1.92 8.19
C SER A 151 -6.57 -1.55 6.70
N GLY A 152 -7.23 -0.44 6.39
CA GLY A 152 -7.37 0.13 5.05
C GLY A 152 -6.03 0.56 4.48
N ALA A 153 -5.15 1.18 5.28
CA ALA A 153 -3.81 1.56 4.85
C ALA A 153 -3.00 0.35 4.37
N VAL A 154 -3.05 -0.78 5.08
CA VAL A 154 -2.36 -2.02 4.67
C VAL A 154 -2.92 -2.58 3.37
N LEU A 155 -4.24 -2.53 3.19
CA LEU A 155 -4.87 -2.91 1.91
C LEU A 155 -4.40 -2.00 0.77
N LEU A 156 -4.36 -0.69 0.98
CA LEU A 156 -3.86 0.27 0.00
C LEU A 156 -2.42 -0.03 -0.40
N MET A 157 -1.53 -0.30 0.56
CA MET A 157 -0.16 -0.72 0.30
C MET A 157 -0.12 -1.97 -0.60
N ALA A 158 -0.91 -3.00 -0.27
CA ALA A 158 -0.95 -4.24 -1.05
C ALA A 158 -1.45 -4.02 -2.49
N TYR A 159 -2.49 -3.20 -2.68
CA TYR A 159 -3.05 -2.90 -4.01
C TYR A 159 -2.14 -2.01 -4.85
N ILE A 160 -1.59 -0.92 -4.27
CA ILE A 160 -0.64 -0.03 -4.95
C ILE A 160 0.59 -0.83 -5.41
N GLY A 161 1.10 -1.68 -4.51
CA GLY A 161 2.23 -2.56 -4.80
C GLY A 161 1.93 -3.65 -5.83
N GLY A 162 0.72 -4.20 -5.82
CA GLY A 162 0.24 -5.24 -6.73
C GLY A 162 0.12 -6.61 -6.05
N ILE A 163 -1.12 -7.10 -5.90
CA ILE A 163 -1.43 -8.38 -5.21
C ILE A 163 -1.02 -9.60 -6.04
N GLY A 164 -0.80 -9.43 -7.35
CA GLY A 164 -0.39 -10.51 -8.26
C GLY A 164 1.06 -10.96 -8.11
N ALA A 165 1.92 -10.15 -7.47
CA ALA A 165 3.34 -10.45 -7.32
C ALA A 165 3.72 -10.50 -5.83
N PHE A 166 4.56 -11.48 -5.45
CA PHE A 166 5.00 -11.64 -4.06
C PHE A 166 5.71 -10.38 -3.50
N VAL A 167 6.52 -9.72 -4.33
CA VAL A 167 7.27 -8.50 -3.97
C VAL A 167 6.37 -7.24 -4.01
N GLY A 168 5.18 -7.34 -4.59
CA GLY A 168 4.27 -6.21 -4.78
C GLY A 168 3.94 -5.48 -3.48
N PRO A 169 3.34 -6.13 -2.47
CA PRO A 169 3.00 -5.48 -1.20
C PRO A 169 4.20 -4.82 -0.50
N ILE A 170 5.42 -5.36 -0.65
CA ILE A 170 6.64 -4.77 -0.09
C ILE A 170 6.95 -3.43 -0.76
N LEU A 171 6.90 -3.39 -2.11
CA LEU A 171 7.09 -2.15 -2.86
C LEU A 171 6.00 -1.13 -2.55
N GLY A 172 4.76 -1.59 -2.44
CA GLY A 172 3.62 -0.75 -2.08
C GLY A 172 3.78 -0.13 -0.70
N ALA A 173 4.24 -0.89 0.30
CA ALA A 173 4.54 -0.37 1.64
C ALA A 173 5.66 0.68 1.60
N VAL A 174 6.76 0.44 0.87
CA VAL A 174 7.86 1.41 0.73
C VAL A 174 7.38 2.71 0.10
N VAL A 175 6.64 2.62 -1.02
CA VAL A 175 6.12 3.81 -1.72
C VAL A 175 5.11 4.54 -0.87
N PHE A 176 4.18 3.82 -0.23
CA PHE A 176 3.18 4.39 0.66
C PHE A 176 3.82 5.15 1.81
N THR A 177 4.74 4.50 2.55
CA THR A 177 5.38 5.12 3.73
C THR A 177 6.24 6.31 3.33
N PHE A 178 6.98 6.21 2.22
CA PHE A 178 7.75 7.34 1.70
C PHE A 178 6.84 8.52 1.34
N LEU A 179 5.73 8.24 0.64
CA LEU A 179 4.79 9.28 0.22
C LEU A 179 4.05 9.88 1.43
N GLN A 180 3.63 9.06 2.38
CA GLN A 180 3.01 9.51 3.64
C GLN A 180 3.97 10.44 4.38
N SER A 181 5.22 10.04 4.58
CA SER A 181 6.22 10.84 5.28
C SER A 181 6.46 12.18 4.59
N MET A 182 6.66 12.17 3.27
CA MET A 182 6.92 13.40 2.52
C MET A 182 5.68 14.30 2.47
N LEU A 183 4.52 13.79 2.07
CA LEU A 183 3.32 14.62 1.91
C LEU A 183 2.79 15.12 3.25
N SER A 184 2.91 14.35 4.33
CA SER A 184 2.46 14.81 5.65
C SER A 184 3.23 16.04 6.13
N ASP A 185 4.50 16.19 5.72
CA ASP A 185 5.31 17.38 6.05
C ASP A 185 4.93 18.60 5.18
N TYR A 186 4.47 18.38 3.94
CA TYR A 186 4.16 19.46 3.00
C TYR A 186 2.70 19.93 3.02
N THR A 187 1.74 19.02 3.23
CA THR A 187 0.31 19.30 3.05
C THR A 187 -0.57 18.57 4.08
N GLY A 188 -1.55 19.28 4.62
CA GLY A 188 -2.56 18.71 5.51
C GLY A 188 -3.56 17.79 4.80
N MET A 189 -3.56 17.78 3.45
CA MET A 189 -4.45 16.96 2.62
C MET A 189 -3.78 15.70 2.07
N TRP A 190 -2.72 15.22 2.71
CA TRP A 190 -1.95 14.05 2.25
C TRP A 190 -2.82 12.81 1.94
N LEU A 191 -3.91 12.61 2.71
CA LEU A 191 -4.85 11.50 2.50
C LEU A 191 -5.62 11.59 1.16
N LEU A 192 -5.92 12.81 0.70
CA LEU A 192 -6.57 13.03 -0.61
C LEU A 192 -5.63 12.61 -1.74
N TYR A 193 -4.37 13.04 -1.68
CA TYR A 193 -3.36 12.67 -2.67
C TYR A 193 -3.09 11.18 -2.69
N LEU A 194 -3.09 10.53 -1.52
CA LEU A 194 -3.01 9.08 -1.43
C LEU A 194 -4.20 8.40 -2.10
N GLY A 195 -5.43 8.89 -1.90
CA GLY A 195 -6.63 8.37 -2.56
C GLY A 195 -6.60 8.53 -4.08
N ILE A 196 -6.12 9.67 -4.57
CA ILE A 196 -5.91 9.92 -6.01
C ILE A 196 -4.87 8.95 -6.57
N LEU A 197 -3.74 8.77 -5.88
CA LEU A 197 -2.71 7.81 -6.28
C LEU A 197 -3.29 6.40 -6.35
N PHE A 198 -4.04 5.97 -5.33
CA PHE A 198 -4.68 4.67 -5.29
C PHE A 198 -5.63 4.47 -6.48
N LEU A 199 -6.54 5.41 -6.74
CA LEU A 199 -7.43 5.37 -7.90
C LEU A 199 -6.65 5.31 -9.21
N ALA A 200 -5.59 6.11 -9.35
CA ALA A 200 -4.74 6.09 -10.53
C ALA A 200 -4.08 4.71 -10.72
N THR A 201 -3.55 4.09 -9.66
CA THR A 201 -3.02 2.72 -9.75
C THR A 201 -4.09 1.71 -10.15
N VAL A 202 -5.30 1.77 -9.59
CA VAL A 202 -6.37 0.82 -9.93
C VAL A 202 -6.85 0.99 -11.38
N LEU A 203 -6.99 2.23 -11.86
CA LEU A 203 -7.49 2.53 -13.20
C LEU A 203 -6.46 2.26 -14.31
N PHE A 204 -5.21 2.65 -14.09
CA PHE A 204 -4.17 2.59 -15.13
C PHE A 204 -3.24 1.40 -15.01
N VAL A 205 -3.11 0.81 -13.81
CA VAL A 205 -2.13 -0.23 -13.49
C VAL A 205 -2.79 -1.35 -12.67
N PRO A 206 -3.69 -2.16 -13.26
CA PRO A 206 -4.47 -3.16 -12.52
C PRO A 206 -3.63 -4.26 -11.85
N MET A 207 -2.38 -4.45 -12.29
CA MET A 207 -1.42 -5.37 -11.69
C MET A 207 -0.54 -4.73 -10.60
N GLY A 208 -0.76 -3.44 -10.29
CA GLY A 208 0.05 -2.63 -9.38
C GLY A 208 1.47 -2.34 -9.88
N LEU A 209 2.25 -1.66 -9.04
CA LEU A 209 3.63 -1.27 -9.37
C LEU A 209 4.54 -2.46 -9.71
N ALA A 210 4.38 -3.61 -9.05
CA ALA A 210 5.13 -4.81 -9.38
C ALA A 210 4.79 -5.36 -10.77
N GLY A 211 3.54 -5.21 -11.22
CA GLY A 211 3.13 -5.55 -12.58
C GLY A 211 3.92 -4.77 -13.64
N LEU A 212 4.14 -3.46 -13.41
CA LEU A 212 4.97 -2.64 -14.29
C LEU A 212 6.42 -3.12 -14.34
N LEU A 213 6.99 -3.45 -13.18
CA LEU A 213 8.35 -3.98 -13.12
C LEU A 213 8.48 -5.31 -13.88
N MET A 214 7.50 -6.22 -13.74
CA MET A 214 7.48 -7.49 -14.46
C MET A 214 7.28 -7.30 -15.97
N LEU A 215 6.45 -6.33 -16.38
CA LEU A 215 6.23 -5.97 -17.77
C LEU A 215 7.51 -5.44 -18.45
N HIS A 216 8.31 -4.67 -17.72
CA HIS A 216 9.57 -4.09 -18.22
C HIS A 216 10.79 -5.00 -18.05
N ALA A 217 10.73 -6.01 -17.19
CA ALA A 217 11.81 -6.98 -16.97
C ALA A 217 12.38 -7.66 -18.24
N PRO A 218 11.58 -8.10 -19.23
CA PRO A 218 12.11 -8.67 -20.48
C PRO A 218 12.80 -7.61 -21.36
N VAL A 219 12.33 -6.36 -21.37
CA VAL A 219 12.96 -5.27 -22.13
C VAL A 219 14.28 -4.84 -21.49
N TRP A 220 14.34 -4.82 -20.15
CA TRP A 220 15.57 -4.64 -19.39
C TRP A 220 16.60 -5.73 -19.68
N ARG A 221 16.18 -7.00 -19.66
CA ARG A 221 17.07 -8.12 -20.01
C ARG A 221 17.55 -8.07 -21.47
N ALA A 222 16.72 -7.57 -22.38
CA ALA A 222 17.09 -7.37 -23.79
C ALA A 222 17.96 -6.12 -24.03
N ARG A 223 18.34 -5.34 -23.00
CA ARG A 223 19.07 -4.06 -23.10
C ARG A 223 18.45 -3.04 -24.07
N ARG A 224 17.16 -3.16 -24.41
CA ARG A 224 16.44 -2.26 -25.34
C ARG A 224 15.81 -1.04 -24.66
N VAL A 225 16.16 -0.80 -23.39
CA VAL A 225 15.61 0.28 -22.54
C VAL A 225 15.88 1.67 -23.12
N GLY A 226 17.00 1.86 -23.82
CA GLY A 226 17.35 3.14 -24.45
C GLY A 226 16.33 3.63 -25.48
N ARG A 227 15.59 2.72 -26.13
CA ARG A 227 14.51 3.08 -27.08
C ARG A 227 13.20 3.49 -26.38
N LEU A 228 13.03 3.09 -25.12
CA LEU A 228 11.86 3.46 -24.31
C LEU A 228 12.05 4.77 -23.57
N LEU A 229 13.30 5.10 -23.20
CA LEU A 229 13.65 6.28 -22.41
C LEU A 229 13.10 7.58 -23.01
N GLY A 230 13.28 7.82 -24.31
CA GLY A 230 12.80 9.05 -24.96
C GLY A 230 11.28 9.24 -24.86
N PRO A 231 10.47 8.30 -25.40
CA PRO A 231 9.01 8.39 -25.32
C PRO A 231 8.48 8.39 -23.88
N TYR A 232 9.08 7.62 -22.97
CA TYR A 232 8.64 7.55 -21.57
C TYR A 232 8.96 8.83 -20.81
N VAL A 233 10.15 9.41 -20.99
CA VAL A 233 10.53 10.68 -20.35
C VAL A 233 9.66 11.81 -20.88
N LEU A 234 9.37 11.85 -22.18
CA LEU A 234 8.51 12.88 -22.77
C LEU A 234 7.07 12.78 -22.23
N THR A 235 6.46 11.60 -22.26
CA THR A 235 5.10 11.40 -21.73
C THR A 235 5.06 11.58 -20.21
N GLY A 236 6.10 11.13 -19.49
CA GLY A 236 6.25 11.30 -18.05
C GLY A 236 6.40 12.77 -17.63
N ALA A 237 7.20 13.56 -18.37
CA ALA A 237 7.37 14.99 -18.11
C ALA A 237 6.05 15.76 -18.33
N LEU A 238 5.31 15.45 -19.39
CA LEU A 238 3.99 16.05 -19.64
C LEU A 238 2.95 15.63 -18.60
N GLY A 239 3.00 14.38 -18.14
CA GLY A 239 2.20 13.89 -17.01
C GLY A 239 2.55 14.59 -15.70
N PHE A 240 3.83 14.86 -15.46
CA PHE A 240 4.29 15.62 -14.29
C PHE A 240 3.78 17.07 -14.33
N VAL A 241 3.80 17.73 -15.49
CA VAL A 241 3.21 19.08 -15.66
C VAL A 241 1.72 19.07 -15.33
N ALA A 242 0.97 18.08 -15.81
CA ALA A 242 -0.45 17.94 -15.47
C ALA A 242 -0.65 17.72 -13.96
N ALA A 243 0.17 16.86 -13.34
CA ALA A 243 0.12 16.59 -11.91
C ALA A 243 0.40 17.85 -11.08
N VAL A 244 1.43 18.63 -11.43
CA VAL A 244 1.74 19.91 -10.76
C VAL A 244 0.57 20.89 -10.87
N GLY A 245 -0.07 20.98 -12.04
CA GLY A 245 -1.28 21.78 -12.21
C GLY A 245 -2.44 21.32 -11.32
N ILE A 246 -2.70 20.01 -11.25
CA ILE A 246 -3.78 19.44 -10.43
C ILE A 246 -3.50 19.69 -8.95
N ILE A 247 -2.28 19.41 -8.49
CA ILE A 247 -1.87 19.63 -7.10
C ILE A 247 -1.97 21.13 -6.76
N GLY A 248 -1.56 22.01 -7.66
CA GLY A 248 -1.70 23.45 -7.49
C GLY A 248 -3.15 23.90 -7.31
N LEU A 249 -4.09 23.36 -8.10
CA LEU A 249 -5.52 23.63 -7.93
C LEU A 249 -6.06 23.07 -6.61
N LEU A 250 -5.67 21.86 -6.23
CA LEU A 250 -6.12 21.23 -4.98
C LEU A 250 -5.66 22.02 -3.75
N GLU A 251 -4.40 22.46 -3.71
CA GLU A 251 -3.89 23.31 -2.63
C GLU A 251 -4.58 24.69 -2.60
N MET A 252 -4.91 25.25 -3.77
CA MET A 252 -5.67 26.50 -3.82
C MET A 252 -7.08 26.35 -3.24
N VAL A 253 -7.78 25.27 -3.57
CA VAL A 253 -9.06 24.90 -2.94
C VAL A 253 -8.88 24.75 -1.43
N HIS A 254 -7.82 24.08 -0.99
CA HIS A 254 -7.53 23.92 0.44
C HIS A 254 -7.33 25.24 1.17
N PHE A 255 -6.53 26.15 0.61
CA PHE A 255 -6.24 27.43 1.25
C PHE A 255 -7.49 28.29 1.39
N VAL A 256 -8.37 28.28 0.38
CA VAL A 256 -9.67 28.96 0.46
C VAL A 256 -10.57 28.30 1.50
N ALA A 257 -10.68 26.97 1.48
CA ALA A 257 -11.52 26.22 2.41
C ALA A 257 -11.06 26.36 3.88
N ALA A 258 -9.75 26.44 4.11
CA ALA A 258 -9.15 26.64 5.43
C ALA A 258 -9.25 28.10 5.93
N GLY A 259 -9.94 28.99 5.20
CA GLY A 259 -10.10 30.40 5.58
C GLY A 259 -8.79 31.20 5.62
N ARG A 260 -7.73 30.70 4.98
CA ARG A 260 -6.39 31.31 5.03
C ARG A 260 -6.35 32.49 4.04
N THR A 261 -6.44 33.71 4.56
CA THR A 261 -6.53 34.95 3.76
C THR A 261 -5.18 35.56 3.36
N GLY A 262 -4.08 35.14 3.98
CA GLY A 262 -2.72 35.63 3.70
C GLY A 262 -2.07 34.99 2.46
N THR A 263 -1.02 35.64 1.95
CA THR A 263 -0.15 35.10 0.90
C THR A 263 0.58 33.84 1.37
N ARG A 264 0.52 32.78 0.57
CA ARG A 264 1.16 31.49 0.87
C ARG A 264 2.20 31.14 -0.18
N ARG A 265 3.28 30.49 0.24
CA ARG A 265 4.28 29.95 -0.69
C ARG A 265 3.85 28.56 -1.11
N LEU A 266 3.67 28.35 -2.41
CA LEU A 266 3.35 27.06 -3.03
C LEU A 266 4.38 26.78 -4.14
N PHE A 267 5.10 25.66 -4.06
CA PHE A 267 6.15 25.29 -5.02
C PHE A 267 7.09 26.45 -5.38
N TRP A 268 7.49 27.27 -4.41
CA TRP A 268 8.32 28.49 -4.56
C TRP A 268 7.61 29.78 -5.02
N LEU A 269 6.34 29.74 -5.41
CA LEU A 269 5.55 30.91 -5.80
C LEU A 269 4.76 31.49 -4.62
N VAL A 270 4.73 32.81 -4.49
CA VAL A 270 3.85 33.50 -3.55
C VAL A 270 2.48 33.64 -4.18
N VAL A 271 1.51 32.90 -3.66
CA VAL A 271 0.15 32.81 -4.20
C VAL A 271 -0.84 33.41 -3.21
N ALA A 272 -1.72 34.27 -3.73
CA ALA A 272 -2.86 34.83 -3.00
C ALA A 272 -4.13 34.03 -3.38
N PRO A 273 -4.74 33.27 -2.45
CA PRO A 273 -5.85 32.35 -2.77
C PRO A 273 -7.09 33.02 -3.39
N ARG A 274 -7.33 34.31 -3.08
CA ARG A 274 -8.49 35.09 -3.57
C ARG A 274 -8.28 35.71 -4.95
N THR A 275 -7.07 35.72 -5.48
CA THR A 275 -6.79 36.28 -6.81
C THR A 275 -7.08 35.23 -7.88
N LEU A 276 -7.69 35.60 -9.01
CA LEU A 276 -8.05 34.65 -10.08
C LEU A 276 -6.81 34.16 -10.89
N MET A 277 -5.75 34.96 -10.95
CA MET A 277 -4.55 34.70 -11.77
C MET A 277 -3.89 33.32 -11.50
N PRO A 278 -3.66 32.88 -10.25
CA PRO A 278 -3.05 31.60 -9.97
C PRO A 278 -3.96 30.41 -10.32
N TRP A 279 -5.28 30.56 -10.18
CA TRP A 279 -6.25 29.54 -10.59
C TRP A 279 -6.18 29.28 -12.09
N LEU A 280 -6.16 30.35 -12.90
CA LEU A 280 -6.01 30.24 -14.35
C LEU A 280 -4.66 29.66 -14.75
N GLY A 281 -3.58 30.03 -14.06
CA GLY A 281 -2.25 29.49 -14.30
C GLY A 281 -2.17 27.98 -14.09
N PHE A 282 -2.65 27.48 -12.94
CA PHE A 282 -2.67 26.04 -12.68
C PHE A 282 -3.63 25.28 -13.60
N ALA A 283 -4.81 25.83 -13.91
CA ALA A 283 -5.73 25.25 -14.88
C ALA A 283 -5.09 25.12 -16.28
N ALA A 284 -4.35 26.13 -16.74
CA ALA A 284 -3.63 26.07 -18.00
C ALA A 284 -2.55 24.98 -18.01
N LEU A 285 -1.83 24.79 -16.90
CA LEU A 285 -0.86 23.69 -16.75
C LEU A 285 -1.51 22.31 -16.82
N VAL A 286 -2.69 22.12 -16.20
CA VAL A 286 -3.45 20.87 -16.30
C VAL A 286 -3.83 20.58 -17.75
N VAL A 287 -4.39 21.57 -18.45
CA VAL A 287 -4.83 21.40 -19.84
C VAL A 287 -3.64 21.12 -20.76
N ALA A 288 -2.56 21.89 -20.64
CA ALA A 288 -1.35 21.71 -21.44
C ALA A 288 -0.72 20.32 -21.22
N GLY A 289 -0.61 19.90 -19.96
CA GLY A 289 -0.09 18.57 -19.61
C GLY A 289 -1.00 17.44 -20.12
N ALA A 290 -2.31 17.54 -19.93
CA ALA A 290 -3.26 16.51 -20.38
C ALA A 290 -3.31 16.36 -21.91
N VAL A 291 -3.30 17.47 -22.65
CA VAL A 291 -3.22 17.46 -24.12
C VAL A 291 -1.88 16.87 -24.56
N GLY A 292 -0.78 17.24 -23.91
CA GLY A 292 0.54 16.70 -24.19
C GLY A 292 0.64 15.18 -23.97
N VAL A 293 0.07 14.67 -22.88
CA VAL A 293 0.00 13.22 -22.61
C VAL A 293 -0.88 12.52 -23.65
N ARG A 294 -2.02 13.10 -24.02
CA ARG A 294 -2.89 12.51 -25.06
C ARG A 294 -2.20 12.39 -26.42
N TRP A 295 -1.33 13.34 -26.76
CA TRP A 295 -0.59 13.34 -28.02
C TRP A 295 0.64 12.43 -28.01
N THR A 296 1.34 12.32 -26.87
CA THR A 296 2.58 11.54 -26.76
C THR A 296 2.34 10.10 -26.29
N GLY A 297 1.23 9.84 -25.60
CA GLY A 297 0.84 8.51 -25.11
C GLY A 297 0.85 7.43 -26.18
N PRO A 298 0.23 7.63 -27.36
CA PRO A 298 0.28 6.65 -28.46
C PRO A 298 1.71 6.32 -28.91
N ARG A 299 2.63 7.28 -28.85
CA ARG A 299 4.05 7.08 -29.22
C ARG A 299 4.78 6.22 -28.19
N ALA A 300 4.51 6.44 -26.90
CA ALA A 300 5.07 5.61 -25.83
C ALA A 300 4.57 4.15 -25.90
N VAL A 301 3.28 3.97 -26.21
CA VAL A 301 2.68 2.63 -26.41
C VAL A 301 3.29 1.93 -27.63
N ALA A 302 3.43 2.63 -28.75
CA ALA A 302 4.06 2.07 -29.95
C ALA A 302 5.52 1.66 -29.70
N ALA A 303 6.31 2.52 -29.04
CA ALA A 303 7.69 2.21 -28.67
C ALA A 303 7.80 0.99 -27.74
N PHE A 304 6.88 0.86 -26.78
CA PHE A 304 6.81 -0.31 -25.92
C PHE A 304 6.46 -1.59 -26.69
N ALA A 305 5.47 -1.53 -27.58
CA ALA A 305 5.08 -2.66 -28.42
C ALA A 305 6.25 -3.12 -29.32
N GLU A 306 7.01 -2.21 -29.90
CA GLU A 306 8.19 -2.53 -30.71
C GLU A 306 9.33 -3.15 -29.90
N ALA A 307 9.62 -2.60 -28.72
CA ALA A 307 10.68 -3.11 -27.85
C ALA A 307 10.36 -4.49 -27.26
N SER A 308 9.07 -4.80 -27.10
CA SER A 308 8.57 -6.04 -26.50
C SER A 308 8.40 -7.18 -27.52
N ARG A 309 8.54 -6.93 -28.82
CA ARG A 309 8.49 -8.00 -29.82
C ARG A 309 9.64 -9.00 -29.58
N PRO A 310 9.34 -10.31 -29.48
CA PRO A 310 10.39 -11.33 -29.50
C PRO A 310 11.18 -11.14 -30.81
N GLY A 311 12.50 -11.18 -30.72
CA GLY A 311 13.37 -11.02 -31.89
C GLY A 311 12.96 -12.03 -32.96
N ARG A 312 12.81 -11.57 -34.21
CA ARG A 312 12.76 -12.52 -35.33
C ARG A 312 14.09 -13.30 -35.32
N PRO A 313 14.05 -14.64 -35.45
CA PRO A 313 15.26 -15.43 -35.62
C PRO A 313 16.07 -14.94 -36.83
#